data_AF-A0A349D8D6-F1
#
_entry.id   AF-A0A349D8D6-F1
#
_cell.length_a   1.000
_cell.length_b   1.000
_cell.length_c   1.000
_cell.angle_alpha   90.00
_cell.angle_beta   90.00
_cell.angle_gamma   90.00
#
_symmetry.space_group_name_H-M   'P 1'
#
loop_
_entity.id
_entity.type
_entity.pdbx_description
1 polymer ?
#
loop_
_entity_poly.entity_id
_entity_poly.type
_entity_poly.pdbx_seq_one_letter_code
_entity_poly.pdbx_strand_id
1 'polypeptide(L)'
;MIFSTNKLRDSYGGYDLYKSVYHFPNWSNPENLGPKVNTAGDEIHPFISRDEKLYFSSDGLGAYGDQDVFVTSLNGYKNNEARPLEATVNSRFDDFAYLINSQSGLGMFLSNRAQKTHPEEFFFQKIYSDCGAEQIFDSLPKEVSCNDNRYCVKLDVLGMADLGDVKLN
;
A
#
# COMPACT_ATOMS: atom_id res chain seq x y z
N MET A 1 8.85 -14.93 -0.86
CA MET A 1 7.52 -14.71 -0.28
C MET A 1 7.66 -13.80 0.92
N ILE A 2 6.75 -12.84 1.08
CA ILE A 2 6.58 -12.09 2.32
C ILE A 2 5.18 -12.37 2.82
N PHE A 3 5.03 -12.59 4.12
CA PHE A 3 3.77 -12.95 4.76
C PHE A 3 3.75 -12.49 6.20
N SER A 4 2.55 -12.33 6.75
CA SER A 4 2.34 -11.94 8.14
C SER A 4 2.12 -13.15 9.05
N THR A 5 2.69 -13.17 10.26
CA THR A 5 2.39 -14.18 11.27
C THR A 5 2.75 -13.67 12.67
N ASN A 6 2.02 -14.15 13.68
CA ASN A 6 2.27 -13.90 15.10
C ASN A 6 2.69 -15.17 15.87
N LYS A 7 3.13 -16.21 15.14
CA LYS A 7 3.40 -17.55 15.72
C LYS A 7 4.88 -17.83 15.92
N LEU A 8 5.77 -16.99 15.41
CA LEU A 8 7.22 -17.19 15.49
C LEU A 8 7.78 -16.51 16.74
N ARG A 9 8.86 -17.05 17.29
CA ARG A 9 9.38 -16.67 18.62
C ARG A 9 9.95 -15.26 18.68
N ASP A 10 10.39 -14.75 17.54
CA ASP A 10 11.00 -13.44 17.35
C ASP A 10 10.00 -12.37 16.89
N SER A 11 8.68 -12.63 17.02
CA SER A 11 7.64 -11.61 16.79
C SER A 11 7.77 -10.45 17.78
N TYR A 12 7.51 -9.23 17.32
CA TYR A 12 7.51 -8.03 18.15
C TYR A 12 6.17 -7.75 18.84
N GLY A 13 5.06 -8.31 18.34
CA GLY A 13 3.76 -8.14 18.98
C GLY A 13 2.65 -8.89 18.27
N GLY A 14 1.74 -8.14 17.65
CA GLY A 14 0.66 -8.66 16.81
C GLY A 14 1.19 -9.46 15.61
N TYR A 15 0.63 -9.22 14.43
CA TYR A 15 1.11 -9.85 13.21
C TYR A 15 2.39 -9.17 12.70
N ASP A 16 3.49 -9.91 12.65
CA ASP A 16 4.76 -9.40 12.09
C ASP A 16 4.94 -9.86 10.64
N LEU A 17 5.64 -9.07 9.82
CA LEU A 17 6.09 -9.48 8.49
C LEU A 17 7.37 -10.31 8.55
N TYR A 18 7.35 -11.42 7.79
CA TYR A 18 8.49 -12.30 7.58
C TYR A 18 8.75 -12.50 6.10
N LYS A 19 10.02 -12.74 5.76
CA LYS A 19 10.47 -13.13 4.42
C LYS A 19 10.95 -14.58 4.42
N SER A 20 10.56 -15.32 3.39
CA SER A 20 11.16 -16.62 3.06
C SER A 20 11.49 -16.68 1.58
N VAL A 21 12.65 -17.25 1.25
CA VAL A 21 13.16 -17.34 -0.12
C VAL A 21 13.01 -18.78 -0.60
N TYR A 22 12.43 -18.94 -1.79
CA TYR A 22 12.31 -20.26 -2.41
C TYR A 22 13.65 -20.66 -3.05
N HIS A 23 14.19 -21.77 -2.60
CA HIS A 23 15.35 -22.44 -3.15
C HIS A 23 14.96 -23.87 -3.47
N PHE A 24 14.61 -24.14 -4.73
CA PHE A 24 14.07 -25.43 -5.16
C PHE A 24 14.81 -26.62 -4.50
N PRO A 25 14.10 -27.57 -3.87
CA PRO A 25 12.64 -27.68 -3.75
C PRO A 25 12.05 -27.00 -2.49
N ASN A 26 12.87 -26.34 -1.68
CA ASN A 26 12.53 -25.90 -0.33
C ASN A 26 12.36 -24.39 -0.21
N TRP A 27 11.69 -23.98 0.86
CA TRP A 27 11.71 -22.59 1.32
C TRP A 27 12.78 -22.43 2.39
N SER A 28 13.43 -21.26 2.44
CA SER A 28 14.29 -20.90 3.56
C SER A 28 13.46 -20.78 4.84
N ASN A 29 14.14 -20.86 6.00
CA ASN A 29 13.50 -20.47 7.25
C ASN A 29 12.98 -19.01 7.13
N PRO A 30 11.81 -18.70 7.71
CA PRO A 30 11.31 -17.34 7.77
C PRO A 30 12.27 -16.43 8.52
N GLU A 31 12.51 -15.25 7.98
CA GLU A 31 13.31 -14.17 8.56
C GLU A 31 12.39 -13.01 8.91
N ASN A 32 12.36 -12.60 10.18
CA ASN A 32 11.61 -11.42 10.63
C ASN A 32 12.17 -10.15 9.96
N LEU A 33 11.31 -9.28 9.46
CA LEU A 33 11.74 -8.05 8.77
C LEU A 33 12.34 -6.98 9.69
N GLY A 34 12.30 -7.19 11.01
CA GLY A 34 12.97 -6.35 12.00
C GLY A 34 12.18 -5.10 12.38
N PRO A 35 12.69 -4.32 13.36
CA PRO A 35 11.93 -3.28 14.06
C PRO A 35 11.74 -1.99 13.27
N LYS A 36 12.26 -1.93 12.03
CA LYS A 36 12.01 -0.81 11.09
C LYS A 36 10.75 -1.03 10.24
N VAL A 37 10.23 -2.25 10.28
CA VAL A 37 9.02 -2.67 9.58
C VAL A 37 7.99 -3.15 10.61
N ASN A 38 8.40 -4.05 11.50
CA ASN A 38 7.52 -4.66 12.48
C ASN A 38 7.50 -3.87 13.80
N THR A 39 6.35 -3.85 14.45
CA THR A 39 6.08 -3.12 15.68
C THR A 39 5.42 -4.03 16.72
N ALA A 40 4.92 -3.46 17.82
CA ALA A 40 4.09 -4.21 18.76
C ALA A 40 2.66 -4.45 18.22
N GLY A 41 2.26 -3.76 17.15
CA GLY A 41 0.96 -3.86 16.49
C GLY A 41 0.89 -4.95 15.42
N ASP A 42 -0.07 -4.81 14.52
CA ASP A 42 -0.31 -5.66 13.36
C ASP A 42 0.27 -5.03 12.10
N GLU A 43 1.26 -5.69 11.51
CA GLU A 43 1.74 -5.49 10.15
C GLU A 43 1.22 -6.55 9.18
N ILE A 44 0.30 -6.14 8.32
CA ILE A 44 -0.51 -7.02 7.48
C ILE A 44 -0.57 -6.60 6.01
N HIS A 45 -1.15 -7.47 5.18
CA HIS A 45 -1.36 -7.26 3.75
C HIS A 45 -0.09 -6.90 2.94
N PRO A 46 1.01 -7.67 3.04
CA PRO A 46 2.24 -7.35 2.32
C PRO A 46 2.08 -7.52 0.80
N PHE A 47 2.56 -6.54 0.05
CA PHE A 47 2.66 -6.56 -1.41
C PHE A 47 4.04 -6.09 -1.87
N ILE A 48 4.64 -6.82 -2.81
CA ILE A 48 5.93 -6.44 -3.42
C ILE A 48 5.67 -5.96 -4.84
N SER A 49 5.99 -4.69 -5.12
CA SER A 49 5.90 -4.13 -6.47
C SER A 49 7.08 -4.57 -7.35
N ARG A 50 6.95 -4.33 -8.67
CA ARG A 50 8.01 -4.66 -9.66
C ARG A 50 9.32 -3.91 -9.44
N ASP A 51 9.27 -2.74 -8.83
CA ASP A 51 10.42 -1.89 -8.47
C ASP A 51 10.98 -2.22 -7.08
N GLU A 52 10.75 -3.44 -6.58
CA GLU A 52 11.29 -3.95 -5.31
C GLU A 52 10.95 -3.09 -4.09
N LYS A 53 9.75 -2.50 -4.08
CA LYS A 53 9.18 -1.86 -2.89
C LYS A 53 8.19 -2.80 -2.22
N LEU A 54 8.27 -2.86 -0.90
CA LEU A 54 7.32 -3.54 -0.05
C LEU A 54 6.29 -2.52 0.44
N TYR A 55 5.03 -2.77 0.12
CA TYR A 55 3.86 -2.09 0.67
C TYR A 55 3.21 -3.00 1.71
N PHE A 56 2.75 -2.43 2.80
CA PHE A 56 2.06 -3.17 3.86
C PHE A 56 1.23 -2.19 4.68
N SER A 57 0.29 -2.71 5.48
CA SER A 57 -0.48 -1.93 6.43
C SER A 57 0.05 -2.14 7.84
N SER A 58 0.04 -1.10 8.66
CA SER A 58 0.45 -1.16 10.07
C SER A 58 -0.50 -0.34 10.93
N ASP A 59 -0.86 -0.87 12.10
CA ASP A 59 -1.53 -0.13 13.18
C ASP A 59 -0.59 0.31 14.31
N GLY A 60 0.68 -0.08 14.24
CA GLY A 60 1.68 0.26 15.27
C GLY A 60 2.71 1.30 14.83
N LEU A 61 2.93 1.50 13.53
CA LEU A 61 3.79 2.59 13.03
C LEU A 61 3.10 3.95 13.12
N GLY A 62 1.78 3.99 12.86
CA GLY A 62 0.91 5.15 12.94
C GLY A 62 1.22 6.28 11.94
N ALA A 63 0.20 6.83 11.29
CA ALA A 63 0.37 8.03 10.47
C ALA A 63 -0.88 8.92 10.44
N TYR A 64 -2.03 8.39 10.01
CA TYR A 64 -3.25 9.17 9.82
C TYR A 64 -4.46 8.55 10.54
N GLY A 65 -4.56 7.22 10.55
CA GLY A 65 -5.66 6.45 11.12
C GLY A 65 -5.19 5.32 12.02
N ASP A 66 -6.08 4.35 12.28
CA ASP A 66 -5.73 3.16 13.05
C ASP A 66 -4.95 2.18 12.18
N GLN A 67 -5.40 1.87 10.95
CA GLN A 67 -4.58 1.13 9.96
C GLN A 67 -4.12 2.03 8.80
N ASP A 68 -2.81 2.15 8.61
CA ASP A 68 -2.21 2.97 7.55
C ASP A 68 -1.32 2.13 6.62
N VAL A 69 -1.25 2.50 5.34
CA VAL A 69 -0.35 1.90 4.34
C VAL A 69 1.04 2.55 4.40
N PHE A 70 2.07 1.71 4.49
CA PHE A 70 3.48 2.08 4.48
C PHE A 70 4.22 1.47 3.29
N VAL A 71 5.35 2.07 2.94
CA VAL A 71 6.27 1.60 1.89
C VAL A 71 7.73 1.62 2.36
N THR A 72 8.48 0.58 2.01
CA THR A 72 9.94 0.54 2.16
C THR A 72 10.60 -0.17 0.97
N SER A 73 11.92 0.00 0.80
CA SER A 73 12.68 -0.75 -0.20
C SER A 73 12.99 -2.16 0.32
N LEU A 74 12.73 -3.19 -0.49
CA LEU A 74 13.01 -4.58 -0.14
C LEU A 74 14.52 -4.87 0.02
N ASN A 75 15.39 -4.05 -0.56
CA ASN A 75 16.84 -4.16 -0.39
C ASN A 75 17.37 -3.32 0.79
N GLY A 76 16.55 -2.41 1.31
CA GLY A 76 16.93 -1.47 2.37
C GLY A 76 16.12 -1.56 3.65
N TYR A 77 15.14 -2.46 3.75
CA TYR A 77 14.14 -2.48 4.84
C TYR A 77 14.76 -2.59 6.25
N LYS A 78 15.96 -3.17 6.37
CA LYS A 78 16.68 -3.25 7.66
C LYS A 78 17.28 -1.92 8.12
N ASN A 79 17.63 -1.05 7.18
CA ASN A 79 18.36 0.19 7.44
C ASN A 79 17.48 1.44 7.26
N ASN A 80 16.38 1.31 6.51
CA ASN A 80 15.49 2.41 6.18
C ASN A 80 14.16 2.22 6.90
N GLU A 81 13.68 3.29 7.52
CA GLU A 81 12.33 3.32 8.09
C GLU A 81 11.30 3.19 6.97
N ALA A 82 10.25 2.41 7.24
CA ALA A 82 9.07 2.43 6.40
C ALA A 82 8.42 3.82 6.46
N ARG A 83 7.98 4.32 5.31
CA ARG A 83 7.33 5.63 5.20
C ARG A 83 5.85 5.45 4.92
N PRO A 84 4.96 6.22 5.55
CA PRO A 84 3.55 6.17 5.22
C PRO A 84 3.33 6.68 3.80
N LEU A 85 2.34 6.14 3.11
CA LEU A 85 1.83 6.77 1.90
C LEU A 85 1.12 8.08 2.24
N GLU A 86 1.05 8.97 1.26
CA GLU A 86 0.43 10.28 1.40
C GLU A 86 -1.08 10.19 1.67
N ALA A 87 -1.68 11.29 2.12
CA ALA A 87 -3.10 11.42 2.47
C ALA A 87 -4.10 11.12 1.32
N THR A 88 -3.61 10.89 0.09
CA THR A 88 -4.43 10.36 -1.00
C THR A 88 -4.77 8.87 -0.80
N VAL A 89 -3.86 8.10 -0.18
CA VAL A 89 -4.06 6.68 0.13
C VAL A 89 -4.39 6.51 1.60
N ASN A 90 -3.67 7.15 2.50
CA ASN A 90 -3.99 7.09 3.93
C ASN A 90 -4.97 8.19 4.33
N SER A 91 -5.74 7.95 5.39
CA SER A 91 -6.76 8.85 5.90
C SER A 91 -6.97 8.59 7.39
N ARG A 92 -7.90 9.31 8.02
CA ARG A 92 -8.25 9.08 9.44
C ARG A 92 -8.98 7.76 9.73
N PHE A 93 -9.09 6.91 8.72
CA PHE A 93 -9.86 5.67 8.67
C PHE A 93 -8.90 4.52 8.40
N ASP A 94 -9.40 3.28 8.38
CA ASP A 94 -8.54 2.16 8.03
C ASP A 94 -8.29 2.15 6.54
N ASP A 95 -7.02 2.07 6.15
CA ASP A 95 -6.55 2.04 4.77
C ASP A 95 -5.53 0.90 4.61
N PHE A 96 -5.85 -0.09 3.77
CA PHE A 96 -5.05 -1.30 3.71
C PHE A 96 -5.08 -2.07 2.40
N ALA A 97 -4.27 -3.14 2.34
CA ALA A 97 -4.14 -4.03 1.19
C ALA A 97 -3.81 -3.29 -0.13
N TYR A 98 -2.87 -2.36 -0.06
CA TYR A 98 -2.46 -1.56 -1.21
C TYR A 98 -1.67 -2.40 -2.24
N LEU A 99 -2.16 -2.37 -3.48
CA LEU A 99 -1.53 -2.97 -4.66
C LEU A 99 -1.19 -1.86 -5.65
N ILE A 100 -0.07 -1.97 -6.35
CA ILE A 100 0.30 -1.00 -7.39
C ILE A 100 1.02 -1.66 -8.57
N ASN A 101 0.64 -1.25 -9.77
CA ASN A 101 1.45 -1.39 -10.96
C ASN A 101 2.33 -0.13 -11.11
N SER A 102 3.59 -0.21 -10.66
CA SER A 102 4.50 0.93 -10.68
C SER A 102 4.88 1.42 -12.08
N GLN A 103 4.63 0.64 -13.13
CA GLN A 103 4.85 1.08 -14.52
C GLN A 103 3.70 1.95 -15.02
N SER A 104 2.47 1.62 -14.66
CA SER A 104 1.29 2.38 -15.10
C SER A 104 0.85 3.43 -14.09
N GLY A 105 1.33 3.38 -12.84
CA GLY A 105 0.86 4.20 -11.73
C GLY A 105 -0.56 3.87 -11.27
N LEU A 106 -1.16 2.77 -11.74
CA LEU A 106 -2.48 2.33 -11.26
C LEU A 106 -2.30 1.52 -9.97
N GLY A 107 -2.90 1.99 -8.88
CA GLY A 107 -2.97 1.34 -7.58
C GLY A 107 -4.41 1.09 -7.13
N MET A 108 -4.56 0.17 -6.17
CA MET A 108 -5.83 -0.20 -5.56
C MET A 108 -5.62 -0.42 -4.07
N PHE A 109 -6.61 -0.07 -3.24
CA PHE A 109 -6.61 -0.36 -1.81
C PHE A 109 -8.02 -0.48 -1.26
N LEU A 110 -8.12 -0.97 -0.03
CA LEU A 110 -9.36 -1.04 0.73
C LEU A 110 -9.40 0.08 1.76
N SER A 111 -10.57 0.67 1.95
CA SER A 111 -10.78 1.68 2.98
C SER A 111 -12.22 1.72 3.47
N ASN A 112 -12.40 2.05 4.75
CA ASN A 112 -13.71 2.33 5.34
C ASN A 112 -14.06 3.83 5.41
N ARG A 113 -13.30 4.69 4.73
CA ARG A 113 -13.54 6.16 4.69
C ARG A 113 -14.91 6.58 4.15
N ALA A 114 -15.57 5.74 3.35
CA ALA A 114 -16.89 5.99 2.80
C ALA A 114 -18.02 5.97 3.85
N GLN A 115 -17.77 5.47 5.06
CA GLN A 115 -18.61 5.62 6.27
C GLN A 115 -20.09 5.23 6.11
N LYS A 116 -20.45 4.27 5.23
CA LYS A 116 -21.87 3.93 5.01
C LYS A 116 -22.51 2.97 6.01
N THR A 117 -21.74 2.13 6.72
CA THR A 117 -22.06 1.31 7.93
C THR A 117 -21.28 -0.03 7.97
N HIS A 118 -19.95 0.01 7.75
CA HIS A 118 -19.02 -1.15 7.78
C HIS A 118 -18.86 -2.06 6.52
N PRO A 119 -18.99 -1.56 5.28
CA PRO A 119 -18.28 -2.19 4.17
C PRO A 119 -16.93 -1.51 3.96
N GLU A 120 -15.86 -2.30 3.95
CA GLU A 120 -14.59 -1.93 3.34
C GLU A 120 -14.83 -1.77 1.84
N GLU A 121 -14.60 -0.58 1.30
CA GLU A 121 -14.81 -0.28 -0.13
C GLU A 121 -13.49 -0.33 -0.90
N PHE A 122 -13.56 -0.61 -2.20
CA PHE A 122 -12.40 -0.61 -3.09
C PHE A 122 -12.16 0.79 -3.66
N PHE A 123 -10.95 1.28 -3.44
CA PHE A 123 -10.47 2.54 -3.98
C PHE A 123 -9.42 2.30 -5.05
N PHE A 124 -9.48 3.09 -6.12
CA PHE A 124 -8.51 3.08 -7.21
C PHE A 124 -7.74 4.38 -7.20
N GLN A 125 -6.42 4.26 -7.24
CA GLN A 125 -5.52 5.39 -7.36
C GLN A 125 -4.87 5.36 -8.73
N LYS A 126 -4.87 6.49 -9.43
CA LYS A 126 -4.03 6.68 -10.62
C LYS A 126 -3.00 7.77 -10.34
N ILE A 127 -1.74 7.37 -10.33
CA ILE A 127 -0.58 8.25 -10.24
C ILE A 127 -0.17 8.62 -11.66
N TYR A 128 -0.06 9.92 -11.91
CA TYR A 128 0.49 10.53 -13.11
C TYR A 128 1.85 11.14 -12.74
N SER A 129 2.89 10.74 -13.48
CA SER A 129 4.22 11.35 -13.39
C SER A 129 4.38 12.45 -14.44
N ASP A 130 5.33 13.35 -14.22
CA ASP A 130 5.75 14.38 -15.17
C ASP A 130 4.66 15.37 -15.61
N CYS A 131 3.69 15.65 -14.72
CA CYS A 131 2.57 16.54 -15.06
C CYS A 131 2.98 18.00 -15.34
N GLY A 132 4.22 18.39 -15.03
CA GLY A 132 4.74 19.74 -15.26
C GLY A 132 5.26 20.05 -16.66
N ALA A 133 4.97 19.24 -17.68
CA ALA A 133 4.98 19.76 -19.05
C ALA A 133 3.65 20.52 -19.23
N GLU A 134 3.70 21.82 -19.51
CA GLU A 134 2.54 22.74 -19.64
C GLU A 134 1.36 22.19 -20.47
N GLN A 135 1.58 21.20 -21.32
CA GLN A 135 0.56 20.58 -22.17
C GLN A 135 -0.25 19.45 -21.49
N ILE A 136 0.14 18.93 -20.33
CA ILE A 136 -0.57 17.80 -19.68
C ILE A 136 -1.63 18.30 -18.70
N PHE A 137 -1.42 19.42 -18.01
CA PHE A 137 -2.36 19.93 -16.99
C PHE A 137 -3.77 20.19 -17.55
N ASP A 138 -3.90 20.77 -18.74
CA ASP A 138 -5.19 21.02 -19.38
C ASP A 138 -5.93 19.74 -19.80
N SER A 139 -5.22 18.61 -19.88
CA SER A 139 -5.76 17.30 -20.25
C SER A 139 -6.08 16.39 -19.05
N LEU A 140 -5.65 16.77 -17.84
CA LEU A 140 -5.92 16.00 -16.63
C LEU A 140 -7.40 16.15 -16.22
N PRO A 141 -8.01 15.08 -15.69
CA PRO A 141 -9.32 15.19 -15.07
C PRO A 141 -9.33 16.26 -13.97
N LYS A 142 -10.44 16.99 -13.81
CA LYS A 142 -10.56 18.08 -12.82
C LYS A 142 -10.39 17.65 -11.35
N GLU A 143 -10.47 16.35 -11.07
CA GLU A 143 -10.43 15.75 -9.73
C GLU A 143 -9.02 15.28 -9.33
N VAL A 144 -7.99 15.80 -9.98
CA VAL A 144 -6.60 15.41 -9.76
C VAL A 144 -5.94 16.34 -8.75
N SER A 145 -5.33 15.77 -7.71
CA SER A 145 -4.50 16.50 -6.74
C SER A 145 -3.03 16.39 -7.12
N CYS A 146 -2.31 17.52 -7.17
CA CYS A 146 -0.91 17.57 -7.59
C CYS A 146 -0.01 18.12 -6.48
N ASN A 147 1.22 17.61 -6.39
CA ASN A 147 2.26 18.13 -5.50
C ASN A 147 3.34 18.92 -6.28
N ASP A 148 4.16 19.66 -5.54
CA ASP A 148 5.23 20.51 -6.09
C ASP A 148 6.31 19.71 -6.85
N ASN A 149 6.39 18.40 -6.60
CA ASN A 149 7.29 17.48 -7.29
C ASN A 149 6.74 16.97 -8.64
N ARG A 150 5.68 17.60 -9.18
CA ARG A 150 5.05 17.27 -10.47
C ARG A 150 4.43 15.88 -10.53
N TYR A 151 4.08 15.30 -9.38
CA TYR A 151 3.25 14.10 -9.30
C TYR A 151 1.81 14.50 -9.05
N CYS A 152 0.91 13.91 -9.81
CA CYS A 152 -0.51 14.13 -9.69
C CYS A 152 -1.24 12.81 -9.45
N VAL A 153 -2.27 12.84 -8.61
CA VAL A 153 -3.01 11.66 -8.18
C VAL A 153 -4.50 11.90 -8.40
N LYS A 154 -5.15 10.94 -9.08
CA LYS A 154 -6.61 10.81 -9.08
C LYS A 154 -6.99 9.65 -8.17
N LEU A 155 -7.99 9.87 -7.32
CA LEU A 155 -8.60 8.83 -6.51
C LEU A 155 -10.04 8.63 -6.96
N ASP A 156 -10.38 7.42 -7.36
CA ASP A 156 -11.72 7.01 -7.76
C ASP A 156 -12.23 5.93 -6.79
N VAL A 157 -13.51 6.01 -6.42
CA VAL A 157 -14.18 4.99 -5.60
C VAL A 157 -15.04 4.15 -6.52
N LEU A 158 -14.89 2.83 -6.52
CA LEU A 158 -15.85 1.95 -7.18
C LEU A 158 -16.82 1.41 -6.13
N GLY A 159 -18.09 1.83 -6.22
CA GLY A 159 -19.15 1.12 -5.53
C GLY A 159 -19.36 -0.25 -6.19
N MET A 160 -19.85 -1.24 -5.44
CA MET A 160 -20.20 -2.55 -6.03
C MET A 160 -21.19 -2.45 -7.21
N ALA A 161 -21.92 -1.34 -7.36
CA ALA A 161 -22.81 -1.07 -8.48
C ALA A 161 -22.07 -0.74 -9.80
N ASP A 162 -20.83 -0.23 -9.73
CA ASP A 162 -20.06 0.21 -10.91
C ASP A 162 -19.25 -0.92 -11.56
N LEU A 163 -19.12 -2.05 -10.86
CA LEU A 163 -18.43 -3.26 -11.35
C LEU A 163 -19.25 -4.05 -12.38
N GLY A 164 -20.53 -3.71 -12.58
CA GLY A 164 -21.40 -4.35 -13.57
C GLY A 164 -21.01 -4.10 -15.03
N ASP A 165 -20.21 -3.05 -15.29
CA ASP A 165 -19.85 -2.63 -16.65
C ASP A 165 -18.37 -2.86 -17.01
N VAL A 166 -17.57 -3.44 -16.09
CA VAL A 166 -16.16 -3.75 -16.38
C VAL A 166 -16.09 -5.04 -17.20
N LYS A 167 -16.17 -4.92 -18.52
CA LYS A 167 -15.78 -6.00 -19.43
C LYS A 167 -14.27 -6.15 -19.40
N LEU A 168 -13.81 -7.22 -18.75
CA LEU A 168 -12.46 -7.74 -18.95
C LEU A 168 -12.39 -8.28 -20.38
N ASN A 169 -11.71 -7.54 -21.26
CA ASN A 169 -11.39 -8.00 -22.61
C ASN A 169 -10.21 -8.98 -22.58
#